data_AF-A0A2P1G5M3-F1
#
_entry.id   AF-A0A2P1G5M3-F1
#
_cell.length_a   1.000
_cell.length_b   1.000
_cell.length_c   1.000
_cell.angle_alpha   90.00
_cell.angle_beta   90.00
_cell.angle_gamma   90.00
#
_symmetry.space_group_name_H-M   'P 1'
#
loop_
_entity.id
_entity.type
_entity.pdbx_description
1 polymer ?
#
loop_
_entity_poly.entity_id
_entity_poly.type
_entity_poly.pdbx_seq_one_letter_code
_entity_poly.pdbx_strand_id
1 'polypeptide(L)'
;MKNKIKLFFYNNRRWIYCLEYIFYSIILLAIVTYIDSSYSGLTKYVPHIMLSSVELAMTVLSSLVSALLTITTFTFSTILAVFTLYHNSFTPRSVENFLDKKITMKVLGIFIGGFVYCLVSLNFMKSGQDQRLVIAGTIGVIYAIWGAIYFVIFVQNVLSGVNYSKLLENIADKTDKMIDKELEDRDFELLEKAEWTKKEKRISAPESGYLEIIDIEKIKKIIQDEDIVFTIEVSKGDFITQKQTLGYLSKDSLDDDTIEKIQKQFLFTETRISDEDYKVGLRKIAEIAARALSPGINDPNTAIHCTRKLSILLSHLAKVDSNHHYIKTDGKARIYYTSKSFKDVLIEFMHPLFTYGSSDASVVRAIFQGLLIIKLTASDKNKEVVMNLAEDFYQSVADNFKREADLSLFMEIYQEIMTGSKEEKEIAKEEKEEEKEEEK
;
A
#
# COMPACT_ATOMS: atom_id res chain seq x y z
N MET A 1 21.91 -5.82 8.80
CA MET A 1 22.34 -4.88 7.74
C MET A 1 21.40 -4.87 6.53
N LYS A 2 21.09 -6.01 5.89
CA LYS A 2 20.18 -6.07 4.72
C LYS A 2 18.79 -5.44 4.95
N ASN A 3 18.14 -5.68 6.09
CA ASN A 3 16.78 -5.16 6.36
C ASN A 3 16.78 -3.63 6.57
N LYS A 4 17.81 -3.07 7.24
CA LYS A 4 17.99 -1.60 7.38
C LYS A 4 18.27 -0.92 6.03
N ILE A 5 19.05 -1.57 5.16
CA ILE A 5 19.29 -1.08 3.79
C ILE A 5 17.99 -1.15 2.96
N LYS A 6 17.23 -2.25 3.06
CA LYS A 6 15.91 -2.38 2.40
C LYS A 6 14.97 -1.25 2.83
N LEU A 7 14.92 -0.93 4.13
CA LEU A 7 14.16 0.20 4.69
C LEU A 7 14.64 1.56 4.15
N PHE A 8 15.96 1.79 4.08
CA PHE A 8 16.52 3.04 3.53
C PHE A 8 16.18 3.24 2.04
N PHE A 9 16.32 2.19 1.23
CA PHE A 9 15.95 2.22 -0.19
C PHE A 9 14.45 2.39 -0.37
N TYR A 10 13.64 1.77 0.48
CA TYR A 10 12.19 1.95 0.48
C TYR A 10 11.82 3.42 0.73
N ASN A 11 12.41 4.04 1.76
CA ASN A 11 12.10 5.42 2.15
C ASN A 11 12.54 6.47 1.10
N ASN A 12 13.64 6.21 0.40
CA ASN A 12 14.25 7.15 -0.56
C ASN A 12 14.01 6.81 -2.04
N ARG A 13 13.24 5.76 -2.33
CA ARG A 13 13.00 5.27 -3.70
C ARG A 13 12.58 6.37 -4.69
N ARG A 14 11.83 7.35 -4.20
CA ARG A 14 11.30 8.49 -4.96
C ARG A 14 12.40 9.37 -5.59
N TRP A 15 13.40 9.75 -4.78
CA TRP A 15 14.50 10.61 -5.20
C TRP A 15 15.50 9.90 -6.11
N ILE A 16 15.64 8.58 -5.94
CA ILE A 16 16.52 7.76 -6.77
C ILE A 16 16.15 7.86 -8.26
N TYR A 17 14.85 7.80 -8.61
CA TYR A 17 14.44 7.94 -10.01
C TYR A 17 14.73 9.33 -10.58
N CYS A 18 14.56 10.39 -9.80
CA CYS A 18 14.89 11.75 -10.27
C CYS A 18 16.40 11.86 -10.56
N LEU A 19 17.23 11.39 -9.62
CA LEU A 19 18.68 11.39 -9.75
C LEU A 19 19.18 10.53 -10.92
N GLU A 20 18.53 9.40 -11.18
CA GLU A 20 18.85 8.51 -12.30
C GLU A 20 18.75 9.23 -13.66
N TYR A 21 17.69 10.01 -13.90
CA TYR A 21 17.50 10.73 -15.17
C TYR A 21 18.39 11.97 -15.30
N ILE A 22 18.72 12.61 -14.18
CA ILE A 22 19.75 13.65 -14.15
C ILE A 22 21.10 13.04 -14.54
N PHE A 23 21.43 11.86 -13.99
CA PHE A 23 22.66 11.15 -14.31
C PHE A 23 22.73 10.76 -15.80
N TYR A 24 21.64 10.26 -16.40
CA TYR A 24 21.59 10.02 -17.85
C TYR A 24 21.82 11.29 -18.67
N SER A 25 21.27 12.43 -18.25
CA SER A 25 21.50 13.72 -18.91
C SER A 25 22.95 14.18 -18.80
N ILE A 26 23.64 13.90 -17.68
CA ILE A 26 25.07 14.19 -17.49
C ILE A 26 25.93 13.28 -18.38
N ILE A 27 25.59 12.00 -18.51
CA ILE A 27 26.28 11.10 -19.45
C ILE A 27 26.11 11.59 -20.88
N LEU A 28 24.88 11.95 -21.28
CA LEU A 28 24.59 12.50 -22.60
C LEU A 28 25.41 13.77 -22.86
N LEU A 29 25.45 14.68 -21.89
CA LEU A 29 26.28 15.88 -21.93
C LEU A 29 27.76 15.53 -22.17
N ALA A 30 28.33 14.61 -21.38
CA ALA A 30 29.73 14.21 -21.53
C ALA A 30 30.03 13.64 -22.93
N ILE A 31 29.13 12.82 -23.47
CA ILE A 31 29.24 12.26 -24.83
C ILE A 31 29.18 13.38 -25.88
N VAL A 32 28.20 14.27 -25.77
CA VAL A 32 28.01 15.39 -26.72
C VAL A 32 29.20 16.34 -26.68
N THR A 33 29.65 16.74 -25.49
CA THR A 33 30.83 17.61 -25.33
C THR A 33 32.09 16.94 -25.87
N TYR A 34 32.25 15.63 -25.70
CA TYR A 34 33.37 14.88 -26.28
C TYR A 34 33.32 14.88 -27.82
N ILE A 35 32.15 14.63 -28.41
CA ILE A 35 31.96 14.66 -29.88
C ILE A 35 32.24 16.07 -30.42
N ASP A 36 31.69 17.11 -29.78
CA ASP A 36 31.86 18.52 -30.18
C ASP A 36 33.27 19.08 -29.86
N SER A 37 34.10 18.32 -29.14
CA SER A 37 35.49 18.70 -28.88
C SER A 37 36.34 18.60 -30.15
N SER A 38 37.18 19.61 -30.41
CA SER A 38 38.06 19.64 -31.60
C SER A 38 39.06 18.49 -31.65
N TYR A 39 39.35 17.86 -30.50
CA TYR A 39 40.32 16.77 -30.38
C TYR A 39 39.78 15.41 -30.85
N SER A 40 38.46 15.25 -30.94
CA SER A 40 37.85 13.94 -31.17
C SER A 40 37.85 13.51 -32.64
N GLY A 41 37.78 14.48 -33.58
CA GLY A 41 37.63 14.22 -35.02
C GLY A 41 36.32 13.49 -35.42
N LEU A 42 35.44 13.20 -34.46
CA LEU A 42 34.27 12.35 -34.62
C LEU A 42 33.11 13.04 -35.36
N THR A 43 33.12 14.37 -35.43
CA THR A 43 32.13 15.16 -36.18
C THR A 43 32.08 14.78 -37.67
N LYS A 44 33.16 14.22 -38.23
CA LYS A 44 33.22 13.73 -39.63
C LYS A 44 32.33 12.51 -39.90
N TYR A 45 32.00 11.73 -38.87
CA TYR A 45 31.15 10.55 -38.99
C TYR A 45 29.67 10.84 -38.68
N VAL A 46 29.36 12.07 -38.25
CA VAL A 46 27.99 12.49 -37.94
C VAL A 46 27.31 12.98 -39.22
N PRO A 47 26.05 12.55 -39.50
CA PRO A 47 25.28 13.06 -40.62
C PRO A 47 25.18 14.58 -40.61
N HIS A 48 25.39 15.22 -41.76
CA HIS A 48 25.47 16.68 -41.83
C HIS A 48 24.18 17.40 -41.38
N ILE A 49 23.03 16.73 -41.50
CA ILE A 49 21.73 17.21 -41.01
C ILE A 49 21.67 17.40 -39.49
N MET A 50 22.51 16.68 -38.73
CA MET A 50 22.58 16.76 -37.27
C MET A 50 23.56 17.84 -36.79
N LEU A 51 24.36 18.40 -37.69
CA LEU A 51 25.40 19.39 -37.40
C LEU A 51 24.81 20.80 -37.55
N SER A 52 25.05 21.65 -36.55
CA SER A 52 24.55 23.03 -36.50
C SER A 52 25.70 24.01 -36.22
N SER A 53 25.56 25.27 -36.62
CA SER A 53 26.55 26.30 -36.26
C SER A 53 26.50 26.57 -34.75
N VAL A 54 27.63 26.97 -34.16
CA VAL A 54 27.70 27.33 -32.73
C VAL A 54 26.70 28.42 -32.36
N GLU A 55 26.52 29.42 -33.21
CA GLU A 55 25.56 30.52 -32.97
C GLU A 55 24.10 30.03 -32.95
N LEU A 56 23.73 29.16 -33.88
CA LEU A 56 22.40 28.55 -33.89
C LEU A 56 22.20 27.64 -32.66
N ALA A 57 23.20 26.83 -32.33
CA ALA A 57 23.17 25.96 -31.16
C ALA A 57 23.01 26.77 -29.86
N MET A 58 23.79 27.86 -29.69
CA MET A 58 23.69 28.74 -28.53
C MET A 58 22.29 29.39 -28.44
N THR A 59 21.74 29.83 -29.57
CA THR A 59 20.39 30.42 -29.61
C THR A 59 19.32 29.43 -29.17
N VAL A 60 19.36 28.22 -29.74
CA VAL A 60 18.42 27.15 -29.39
C VAL A 60 18.57 26.73 -27.93
N LEU A 61 19.79 26.43 -27.48
CA LEU A 61 20.05 25.99 -26.11
C LEU A 61 19.64 27.06 -25.08
N SER A 62 19.89 28.35 -25.35
CA SER A 62 19.49 29.45 -24.47
C SER A 62 17.97 29.59 -24.36
N SER A 63 17.25 29.40 -25.47
CA SER A 63 15.78 29.34 -25.47
C SER A 63 15.27 28.15 -24.63
N LEU A 64 15.91 26.98 -24.79
CA LEU A 64 15.56 25.77 -24.05
C LEU A 64 15.84 25.87 -22.54
N VAL A 65 16.90 26.56 -22.11
CA VAL A 65 17.16 26.82 -20.68
C VAL A 65 15.94 27.49 -20.02
N SER A 66 15.42 28.55 -20.63
CA SER A 66 14.26 29.29 -20.12
C SER A 66 12.97 28.44 -20.15
N ALA A 67 12.75 27.70 -21.23
CA ALA A 67 11.58 26.82 -21.37
C ALA A 67 11.59 25.67 -20.35
N LEU A 68 12.74 25.01 -20.17
CA LEU A 68 12.89 23.89 -19.23
C LEU A 68 12.80 24.34 -17.77
N LEU A 69 13.31 25.53 -17.43
CA LEU A 69 13.15 26.08 -16.08
C LEU A 69 11.67 26.42 -15.78
N THR A 70 10.96 26.99 -16.76
CA THR A 70 9.53 27.31 -16.64
C THR A 70 8.69 26.05 -16.44
N ILE A 71 8.89 25.03 -17.29
CA ILE A 71 8.12 23.78 -17.21
C ILE A 71 8.45 22.97 -15.94
N THR A 72 9.70 23.04 -15.46
CA THR A 72 10.10 22.46 -14.16
C THR A 72 9.35 23.13 -13.02
N THR A 73 9.29 24.46 -13.00
CA THR A 73 8.60 25.24 -11.96
C THR A 73 7.11 24.94 -11.96
N PHE A 74 6.48 24.90 -13.15
CA PHE A 74 5.09 24.50 -13.30
C PHE A 74 4.85 23.07 -12.80
N THR A 75 5.69 22.12 -13.20
CA THR A 75 5.61 20.72 -12.77
C THR A 75 5.71 20.60 -11.25
N PHE A 76 6.67 21.28 -10.61
CA PHE A 76 6.80 21.29 -9.16
C PHE A 76 5.56 21.89 -8.47
N SER A 77 5.03 23.00 -9.01
CA SER A 77 3.83 23.67 -8.50
C SER A 77 2.60 22.77 -8.61
N THR A 78 2.41 22.10 -9.75
CA THR A 78 1.33 21.13 -9.93
C THR A 78 1.48 19.92 -9.01
N ILE A 79 2.69 19.38 -8.83
CA ILE A 79 2.94 18.28 -7.89
C ILE A 79 2.56 18.71 -6.47
N LEU A 80 2.96 19.91 -6.04
CA LEU A 80 2.63 20.44 -4.72
C LEU A 80 1.12 20.68 -4.56
N ALA A 81 0.47 21.22 -5.59
CA ALA A 81 -0.98 21.45 -5.59
C ALA A 81 -1.75 20.12 -5.51
N VAL A 82 -1.36 19.11 -6.27
CA VAL A 82 -1.96 17.78 -6.21
C VAL A 82 -1.64 17.10 -4.89
N PHE A 83 -0.41 17.19 -4.37
CA PHE A 83 -0.07 16.69 -3.04
C PHE A 83 -0.96 17.31 -1.95
N THR A 84 -1.18 18.63 -2.03
CA THR A 84 -2.06 19.36 -1.12
C THR A 84 -3.52 18.93 -1.28
N LEU A 85 -4.01 18.80 -2.52
CA LEU A 85 -5.35 18.27 -2.81
C LEU A 85 -5.50 16.88 -2.21
N TYR A 86 -4.52 16.00 -2.41
CA TYR A 86 -4.59 14.64 -1.89
C TYR A 86 -4.57 14.60 -0.37
N HIS A 87 -3.75 15.42 0.28
CA HIS A 87 -3.73 15.52 1.74
C HIS A 87 -5.05 16.10 2.30
N ASN A 88 -5.68 16.99 1.53
CA ASN A 88 -6.95 17.64 1.89
C ASN A 88 -8.20 16.84 1.51
N SER A 89 -8.11 15.92 0.55
CA SER A 89 -9.22 15.06 0.11
C SER A 89 -9.08 13.63 0.61
N PHE A 90 -7.87 13.15 0.89
CA PHE A 90 -7.56 11.80 1.38
C PHE A 90 -6.73 11.84 2.66
N THR A 91 -6.79 10.77 3.45
CA THR A 91 -5.98 10.71 4.67
C THR A 91 -4.48 10.81 4.35
N PRO A 92 -3.66 11.40 5.23
CA PRO A 92 -2.23 11.62 4.99
C PRO A 92 -1.47 10.39 4.46
N ARG A 93 -1.97 9.18 4.79
CA ARG A 93 -1.43 7.87 4.42
C ARG A 93 -1.77 7.40 2.99
N SER A 94 -2.80 7.97 2.36
CA SER A 94 -3.18 7.64 0.97
C SER A 94 -2.42 8.45 -0.07
N VAL A 95 -1.83 9.57 0.35
CA VAL A 95 -1.06 10.52 -0.50
C VAL A 95 0.23 9.89 -1.01
N GLU A 96 0.85 9.00 -0.24
CA GLU A 96 2.10 8.32 -0.61
C GLU A 96 1.97 7.55 -1.94
N ASN A 97 0.80 6.95 -2.21
CA ASN A 97 0.54 6.18 -3.44
C ASN A 97 0.53 7.04 -4.72
N PHE A 98 0.23 8.35 -4.63
CA PHE A 98 0.25 9.24 -5.81
C PHE A 98 1.68 9.67 -6.17
N LEU A 99 2.48 10.04 -5.16
CA LEU A 99 3.90 10.37 -5.35
C LEU A 99 4.75 9.14 -5.73
N ASP A 100 4.27 7.93 -5.44
CA ASP A 100 4.89 6.67 -5.82
C ASP A 100 4.77 6.32 -7.31
N LYS A 101 4.01 7.10 -8.09
CA LYS A 101 4.03 6.95 -9.54
C LYS A 101 5.39 7.39 -10.07
N LYS A 102 6.21 6.40 -10.42
CA LYS A 102 7.56 6.52 -11.02
C LYS A 102 7.65 7.67 -12.04
N ILE A 103 6.61 7.86 -12.84
CA ILE A 103 6.55 8.85 -13.92
C ILE A 103 6.71 10.31 -13.46
N THR A 104 6.22 10.70 -12.29
CA THR A 104 6.26 12.10 -11.81
C THR A 104 7.70 12.52 -11.54
N MET A 105 8.44 11.68 -10.82
CA MET A 105 9.86 11.92 -10.52
C MET A 105 10.75 11.76 -11.76
N LYS A 106 10.37 10.90 -12.70
CA LYS A 106 11.04 10.78 -14.01
C LYS A 106 10.95 12.07 -14.82
N VAL A 107 9.75 12.62 -14.95
CA VAL A 107 9.50 13.87 -15.69
C VAL A 107 10.31 15.02 -15.09
N LEU A 108 10.32 15.12 -13.75
CA LEU A 108 11.12 16.13 -13.05
C LEU A 108 12.63 15.95 -13.32
N GLY A 109 13.14 14.72 -13.27
CA GLY A 109 14.54 14.40 -13.57
C GLY A 109 14.92 14.72 -15.03
N ILE A 110 14.01 14.52 -15.98
CA ILE A 110 14.20 14.91 -17.39
C ILE A 110 14.26 16.44 -17.52
N PHE A 111 13.37 17.20 -16.89
CA PHE A 111 13.41 18.66 -17.05
C PHE A 111 14.64 19.29 -16.38
N ILE A 112 14.99 18.84 -15.18
CA ILE A 112 16.21 19.29 -14.49
C ILE A 112 17.46 18.85 -15.26
N GLY A 113 17.49 17.59 -15.72
CA GLY A 113 18.61 17.06 -16.49
C GLY A 113 18.82 17.79 -17.82
N GLY A 114 17.74 18.11 -18.54
CA GLY A 114 17.78 18.89 -19.76
C GLY A 114 18.22 20.33 -19.54
N PHE A 115 17.78 20.93 -18.43
CA PHE A 115 18.23 22.25 -18.02
C PHE A 115 19.74 22.26 -17.76
N VAL A 116 20.25 21.28 -17.01
CA VAL A 116 21.69 21.11 -16.76
C VAL A 116 22.45 20.86 -18.07
N TYR A 117 21.94 20.00 -18.94
CA TYR A 117 22.52 19.74 -20.26
C TYR A 117 22.67 21.04 -21.07
N CYS A 118 21.60 21.84 -21.18
CA CYS A 118 21.63 23.07 -21.97
C CYS A 118 22.58 24.11 -21.36
N LEU A 119 22.52 24.32 -20.04
CA LEU A 119 23.34 25.30 -19.33
C LEU A 119 24.84 24.96 -19.42
N VAL A 120 25.20 23.69 -19.18
CA VAL A 120 26.60 23.29 -19.23
C VAL A 120 27.10 23.25 -20.68
N SER A 121 26.29 22.82 -21.64
CA SER A 121 26.66 22.89 -23.07
C SER A 121 26.95 24.33 -23.51
N LEU A 122 26.15 25.30 -23.06
CA LEU A 122 26.41 26.73 -23.31
C LEU A 122 27.72 27.21 -22.68
N ASN A 123 28.09 26.71 -21.50
CA ASN A 123 29.34 27.09 -20.84
C ASN A 123 30.58 26.68 -21.65
N PHE A 124 30.50 25.57 -22.39
CA PHE A 124 31.59 25.08 -23.24
C PHE A 124 31.63 25.72 -24.64
N MET A 125 30.64 26.55 -25.01
CA MET A 125 30.59 27.24 -26.30
C MET A 125 31.09 28.69 -26.19
N LYS A 126 32.03 29.10 -27.05
CA LYS A 126 32.53 30.49 -27.12
C LYS A 126 31.98 31.18 -28.36
N SER A 127 31.26 32.29 -28.16
CA SER A 127 30.67 33.06 -29.26
C SER A 127 31.73 33.84 -30.05
N GLY A 128 31.59 33.91 -31.38
CA GLY A 128 32.33 34.84 -32.25
C GLY A 128 33.69 34.37 -32.80
N GLN A 129 34.26 33.25 -32.36
CA GLN A 129 35.55 32.74 -32.89
C GLN A 129 35.48 31.30 -33.41
N ASP A 130 34.32 30.67 -33.35
CA ASP A 130 34.19 29.23 -33.52
C ASP A 130 33.32 28.89 -34.74
N GLN A 131 33.96 28.63 -35.88
CA GLN A 131 33.29 28.16 -37.11
C GLN A 131 33.01 26.65 -37.09
N ARG A 132 33.21 25.98 -35.95
CA ARG A 132 32.92 24.55 -35.83
C ARG A 132 31.42 24.29 -35.97
N LEU A 133 31.11 23.10 -36.49
CA LEU A 133 29.77 22.57 -36.45
C LEU A 133 29.64 21.66 -35.23
N VAL A 134 28.56 21.84 -34.48
CA VAL A 134 28.30 21.15 -33.22
C VAL A 134 26.96 20.41 -33.28
N ILE A 135 26.89 19.27 -32.59
CA ILE A 135 25.66 18.47 -32.48
C ILE A 135 24.81 18.89 -31.27
N ALA A 136 25.40 19.60 -30.30
CA ALA A 136 24.73 19.96 -29.05
C ALA A 136 23.39 20.69 -29.23
N GLY A 137 23.28 21.57 -30.23
CA GLY A 137 22.02 22.25 -30.57
C GLY A 137 20.94 21.27 -31.01
N THR A 138 21.27 20.37 -31.94
CA THR A 138 20.35 19.34 -32.45
C THR A 138 19.94 18.35 -31.38
N ILE A 139 20.88 17.89 -30.54
CA ILE A 139 20.55 17.05 -29.39
C ILE A 139 19.65 17.81 -28.41
N GLY A 140 19.86 19.12 -28.23
CA GLY A 140 18.94 19.98 -27.47
C GLY A 140 17.52 19.98 -28.04
N VAL A 141 17.35 20.06 -29.36
CA VAL A 141 16.03 19.98 -30.02
C VAL A 141 15.38 18.61 -29.78
N ILE A 142 16.14 17.52 -29.93
CA ILE A 142 15.64 16.16 -29.65
C ILE A 142 15.22 16.05 -28.18
N TYR A 143 16.02 16.61 -27.27
CA TYR A 143 15.71 16.67 -25.84
C TYR A 143 14.42 17.45 -25.59
N ALA A 144 14.21 18.58 -26.27
CA ALA A 144 13.01 19.40 -26.14
C ALA A 144 11.76 18.65 -26.59
N ILE A 145 11.83 17.92 -27.72
CA ILE A 145 10.73 17.07 -28.21
C ILE A 145 10.42 15.99 -27.18
N TRP A 146 11.45 15.32 -26.64
CA TRP A 146 11.28 14.35 -25.56
C TRP A 146 10.64 14.98 -24.32
N GLY A 147 11.13 16.14 -23.90
CA GLY A 147 10.56 16.91 -22.79
C GLY A 147 9.08 17.23 -22.99
N ALA A 148 8.69 17.66 -24.19
CA ALA A 148 7.29 17.94 -24.53
C ALA A 148 6.40 16.68 -24.45
N ILE A 149 6.88 15.54 -24.96
CA ILE A 149 6.14 14.25 -24.87
C ILE A 149 5.95 13.87 -23.40
N TYR A 150 7.01 13.92 -22.59
CA TYR A 150 6.94 13.61 -21.17
C TYR A 150 6.07 14.60 -20.39
N PHE A 151 6.00 15.86 -20.81
CA PHE A 151 5.07 16.83 -20.25
C PHE A 151 3.61 16.45 -20.52
N VAL A 152 3.26 16.03 -21.73
CA VAL A 152 1.91 15.56 -22.05
C VAL A 152 1.56 14.32 -21.22
N ILE A 153 2.50 13.37 -21.10
CA ILE A 153 2.32 12.19 -20.24
C ILE A 153 2.12 12.60 -18.77
N PHE A 154 2.87 13.58 -18.28
CA PHE A 154 2.71 14.12 -16.93
C PHE A 154 1.32 14.70 -16.71
N VAL A 155 0.84 15.56 -17.62
CA VAL A 155 -0.50 16.16 -17.53
C VAL A 155 -1.57 15.07 -17.55
N GLN A 156 -1.48 14.10 -18.46
CA GLN A 156 -2.42 12.98 -18.51
C GLN A 156 -2.42 12.17 -17.21
N ASN A 157 -1.25 11.96 -16.60
CA ASN A 157 -1.13 11.23 -15.35
C ASN A 157 -1.66 12.00 -14.13
N VAL A 158 -1.48 13.32 -14.10
CA VAL A 158 -2.08 14.17 -13.09
C VAL A 158 -3.60 14.10 -13.21
N LEU A 159 -4.15 14.33 -14.41
CA LEU A 159 -5.60 14.29 -14.65
C LEU A 159 -6.22 12.92 -14.37
N SER A 160 -5.54 11.83 -14.73
CA SER A 160 -6.00 10.46 -14.45
C SER A 160 -5.82 10.03 -12.99
N GLY A 161 -4.92 10.69 -12.26
CA GLY A 161 -4.64 10.41 -10.86
C GLY A 161 -5.79 10.80 -9.95
N VAL A 162 -6.42 11.96 -10.21
CA VAL A 162 -7.47 12.55 -9.36
C VAL A 162 -8.75 11.70 -9.29
N ASN A 163 -8.87 10.62 -10.07
CA ASN A 163 -10.02 9.72 -9.98
C ASN A 163 -9.98 8.88 -8.68
N TYR A 164 -10.75 9.33 -7.69
CA TYR A 164 -11.00 8.69 -6.41
C TYR A 164 -11.25 7.17 -6.52
N SER A 165 -12.14 6.77 -7.44
CA SER A 165 -12.53 5.36 -7.59
C SER A 165 -11.35 4.48 -7.98
N LYS A 166 -10.47 4.98 -8.85
CA LYS A 166 -9.27 4.23 -9.27
C LYS A 166 -8.26 4.08 -8.13
N LEU A 167 -8.12 5.08 -7.26
CA LEU A 167 -7.27 4.93 -6.07
C LEU A 167 -7.83 3.88 -5.12
N LEU A 168 -9.13 3.96 -4.84
CA LEU A 168 -9.81 3.01 -3.96
C LEU A 168 -9.70 1.58 -4.51
N GLU A 169 -9.93 1.37 -5.81
CA GLU A 169 -9.75 0.07 -6.48
C GLU A 169 -8.32 -0.45 -6.33
N ASN A 170 -7.30 0.37 -6.61
CA ASN A 170 -5.90 -0.05 -6.46
C ASN A 170 -5.56 -0.44 -5.01
N ILE A 171 -6.10 0.28 -4.01
CA ILE A 171 -5.91 -0.08 -2.61
C ILE A 171 -6.62 -1.40 -2.32
N ALA A 172 -7.87 -1.56 -2.75
CA ALA A 172 -8.65 -2.78 -2.55
C ALA A 172 -7.97 -4.00 -3.18
N ASP A 173 -7.58 -3.94 -4.47
CA ASP A 173 -6.94 -5.05 -5.18
C ASP A 173 -5.59 -5.45 -4.57
N LYS A 174 -4.80 -4.48 -4.10
CA LYS A 174 -3.53 -4.75 -3.40
C LYS A 174 -3.80 -5.41 -2.05
N THR A 175 -4.84 -4.98 -1.35
CA THR A 175 -5.25 -5.53 -0.04
C THR A 175 -5.77 -6.94 -0.19
N ASP A 176 -6.58 -7.21 -1.23
CA ASP A 176 -7.17 -8.51 -1.50
C ASP A 176 -6.09 -9.58 -1.69
N LYS A 177 -5.09 -9.29 -2.52
CA LYS A 177 -3.91 -10.18 -2.70
C LYS A 177 -3.13 -10.46 -1.42
N MET A 178 -3.13 -9.51 -0.47
CA MET A 178 -2.49 -9.73 0.83
C MET A 178 -3.36 -10.55 1.77
N ILE A 179 -4.69 -10.41 1.66
CA ILE A 179 -5.65 -11.26 2.37
C ILE A 179 -5.52 -12.69 1.87
N ASP A 180 -5.50 -12.91 0.55
CA ASP A 180 -5.33 -14.25 -0.03
C ASP A 180 -4.07 -14.92 0.52
N LYS A 181 -2.93 -14.21 0.49
CA LYS A 181 -1.68 -14.71 1.03
C LYS A 181 -1.75 -15.00 2.54
N GLU A 182 -2.34 -14.10 3.32
CA GLU A 182 -2.53 -14.32 4.76
C GLU A 182 -3.42 -15.54 5.04
N LEU A 183 -4.42 -15.79 4.20
CA LEU A 183 -5.32 -16.95 4.32
C LEU A 183 -4.65 -18.25 3.87
N GLU A 184 -3.80 -18.22 2.84
CA GLU A 184 -2.95 -19.36 2.43
C GLU A 184 -1.96 -19.76 3.53
N ASP A 185 -1.40 -18.77 4.24
CA ASP A 185 -0.42 -18.99 5.31
C ASP A 185 -1.08 -19.48 6.62
N ARG A 186 -2.40 -19.38 6.77
CA ARG A 186 -3.14 -19.90 7.93
C ARG A 186 -3.24 -21.41 7.85
N ASP A 187 -2.54 -22.08 8.75
CA ASP A 187 -2.61 -23.54 8.88
C ASP A 187 -3.84 -23.95 9.70
N PHE A 188 -4.58 -24.92 9.17
CA PHE A 188 -5.80 -25.48 9.74
C PHE A 188 -5.54 -26.74 10.56
N GLU A 189 -4.31 -27.26 10.56
CA GLU A 189 -4.00 -28.44 11.36
C GLU A 189 -4.02 -28.10 12.87
N LEU A 190 -5.08 -28.59 13.51
CA LEU A 190 -5.27 -28.64 14.97
C LEU A 190 -4.09 -29.36 15.62
N LEU A 191 -3.06 -28.62 15.98
CA LEU A 191 -2.06 -29.15 16.89
C LEU A 191 -2.65 -29.37 18.27
N GLU A 192 -2.11 -30.37 18.95
CA GLU A 192 -2.40 -30.61 20.34
C GLU A 192 -2.12 -29.32 21.13
N LYS A 193 -3.20 -28.75 21.69
CA LYS A 193 -3.20 -27.51 22.47
C LYS A 193 -2.11 -27.46 23.55
N ALA A 194 -1.64 -28.63 24.00
CA ALA A 194 -0.63 -28.79 25.03
C ALA A 194 0.80 -28.35 24.62
N GLU A 195 1.18 -28.39 23.33
CA GLU A 195 2.57 -28.07 22.93
C GLU A 195 2.81 -26.56 22.81
N TRP A 196 1.89 -25.81 22.20
CA TRP A 196 2.05 -24.37 21.95
C TRP A 196 1.63 -23.47 23.13
N THR A 197 0.96 -24.04 24.15
CA THR A 197 0.56 -23.32 25.37
C THR A 197 1.63 -23.32 26.46
N LYS A 198 2.74 -24.06 26.29
CA LYS A 198 3.87 -24.04 27.23
C LYS A 198 4.59 -22.71 27.18
N LYS A 199 4.73 -22.06 28.35
CA LYS A 199 5.34 -20.75 28.51
C LYS A 199 6.52 -20.80 29.48
N GLU A 200 7.55 -21.56 29.15
CA GLU A 200 8.70 -21.78 30.04
C GLU A 200 9.70 -20.62 30.01
N LYS A 201 10.06 -20.13 28.81
CA LYS A 201 10.99 -19.01 28.67
C LYS A 201 10.38 -17.86 27.87
N ARG A 202 10.40 -16.66 28.46
CA ARG A 202 9.87 -15.44 27.86
C ARG A 202 10.88 -14.80 26.91
N ILE A 203 10.44 -14.43 25.71
CA ILE A 203 11.18 -13.56 24.80
C ILE A 203 10.60 -12.14 24.92
N SER A 204 11.41 -11.18 25.33
CA SER A 204 10.99 -9.79 25.52
C SER A 204 11.50 -8.86 24.43
N ALA A 205 10.79 -7.75 24.23
CA ALA A 205 11.16 -6.71 23.28
C ALA A 205 12.43 -5.98 23.74
N PRO A 206 13.47 -5.87 22.87
CA PRO A 206 14.70 -5.16 23.22
C PRO A 206 14.52 -3.64 23.26
N GLU A 207 13.55 -3.10 22.52
CA GLU A 207 13.26 -1.67 22.39
C GLU A 207 11.74 -1.41 22.24
N SER A 208 11.34 -0.15 22.34
CA SER A 208 9.96 0.30 22.14
C SER A 208 9.75 0.76 20.69
N GLY A 209 8.57 0.50 20.11
CA GLY A 209 8.19 1.00 18.79
C GLY A 209 7.08 0.18 18.14
N TYR A 210 6.73 0.52 16.90
CA TYR A 210 5.83 -0.28 16.08
C TYR A 210 6.58 -1.51 15.53
N LEU A 211 6.02 -2.70 15.74
CA LEU A 211 6.59 -3.94 15.20
C LEU A 211 6.25 -4.08 13.72
N GLU A 212 7.20 -3.81 12.83
CA GLU A 212 6.94 -3.80 11.38
C GLU A 212 7.32 -5.12 10.69
N ILE A 213 8.40 -5.75 11.15
CA ILE A 213 8.94 -6.96 10.52
C ILE A 213 9.22 -7.99 11.60
N ILE A 214 8.74 -9.21 11.34
CA ILE A 214 9.13 -10.43 12.05
C ILE A 214 9.79 -11.33 10.99
N ASP A 215 11.10 -11.52 11.08
CA ASP A 215 11.86 -12.32 10.10
C ASP A 215 11.79 -13.81 10.44
N ILE A 216 10.61 -14.40 10.19
CA ILE A 216 10.28 -15.78 10.56
C ILE A 216 11.28 -16.79 9.99
N GLU A 217 11.73 -16.60 8.74
CA GLU A 217 12.73 -17.46 8.10
C GLU A 217 14.07 -17.47 8.84
N LYS A 218 14.53 -16.33 9.35
CA LYS A 218 15.74 -16.28 10.16
C LYS A 218 15.53 -16.88 11.53
N ILE A 219 14.36 -16.65 12.15
CA ILE A 219 14.00 -17.28 13.42
C ILE A 219 14.04 -18.81 13.24
N LYS A 220 13.41 -19.34 12.19
CA LYS A 220 13.44 -20.76 11.82
C LYS A 220 14.88 -21.30 11.75
N LYS A 221 15.79 -20.61 11.06
CA LYS A 221 17.21 -21.01 10.97
C LYS A 221 17.96 -20.97 12.29
N ILE A 222 17.57 -20.10 13.21
CA ILE A 222 18.22 -19.98 14.53
C ILE A 222 17.83 -21.18 15.43
N ILE A 223 16.58 -21.65 15.34
CA ILE A 223 16.05 -22.67 16.26
C ILE A 223 15.92 -24.07 15.65
N GLN A 224 16.18 -24.26 14.35
CA GLN A 224 15.86 -25.50 13.61
C GLN A 224 16.36 -26.81 14.25
N ASP A 225 17.54 -26.78 14.88
CA ASP A 225 18.20 -27.97 15.44
C ASP A 225 17.69 -28.32 16.85
N GLU A 226 16.86 -27.46 17.42
CA GLU A 226 16.32 -27.57 18.78
C GLU A 226 14.94 -28.23 18.79
N ASP A 227 14.64 -29.02 19.82
CA ASP A 227 13.31 -29.59 20.01
C ASP A 227 12.44 -28.64 20.85
N ILE A 228 12.11 -27.48 20.27
CA ILE A 228 11.36 -26.41 20.95
C ILE A 228 10.21 -25.86 20.10
N VAL A 229 9.23 -25.31 20.79
CA VAL A 229 8.12 -24.58 20.20
C VAL A 229 8.26 -23.11 20.56
N PHE A 230 8.31 -22.22 19.57
CA PHE A 230 8.30 -20.77 19.79
C PHE A 230 6.94 -20.18 19.44
N THR A 231 6.20 -19.73 20.46
CA THR A 231 4.88 -19.08 20.32
C THR A 231 5.03 -17.57 20.38
N ILE A 232 4.77 -16.88 19.28
CA ILE A 232 4.77 -15.43 19.15
C ILE A 232 3.35 -14.92 19.42
N GLU A 233 3.22 -14.00 20.36
CA GLU A 233 1.91 -13.44 20.78
C GLU A 233 1.67 -12.02 20.27
N VAL A 234 2.65 -11.43 19.60
CA VAL A 234 2.57 -10.09 19.02
C VAL A 234 2.33 -10.16 17.52
N SER A 235 1.58 -9.21 16.99
CA SER A 235 1.28 -9.09 15.57
C SER A 235 2.04 -7.93 14.93
N LYS A 236 2.30 -8.04 13.62
CA LYS A 236 2.78 -6.91 12.82
C LYS A 236 1.82 -5.73 12.96
N GLY A 237 2.39 -4.55 13.17
CA GLY A 237 1.68 -3.29 13.39
C GLY A 237 1.39 -2.98 14.87
N ASP A 238 1.65 -3.88 15.81
CA ASP A 238 1.45 -3.60 17.23
C ASP A 238 2.46 -2.56 17.75
N PHE A 239 2.03 -1.69 18.66
CA PHE A 239 2.94 -0.81 19.39
C PHE A 239 3.43 -1.53 20.64
N ILE A 240 4.71 -1.85 20.65
CA ILE A 240 5.34 -2.67 21.67
C ILE A 240 6.26 -1.79 22.52
N THR A 241 6.21 -1.98 23.83
CA THR A 241 7.09 -1.30 24.78
C THR A 241 8.32 -2.14 25.11
N GLN A 242 9.42 -1.50 25.44
CA GLN A 242 10.63 -2.19 25.87
C GLN A 242 10.32 -3.14 27.04
N LYS A 243 10.88 -4.35 27.00
CA LYS A 243 10.61 -5.44 27.95
C LYS A 243 9.19 -5.99 27.92
N GLN A 244 8.30 -5.57 27.00
CA GLN A 244 7.04 -6.26 26.76
C GLN A 244 7.29 -7.66 26.20
N THR A 245 6.39 -8.60 26.45
CA THR A 245 6.52 -9.96 25.92
C THR A 245 6.26 -9.96 24.42
N LEU A 246 7.17 -10.56 23.65
CA LEU A 246 6.98 -10.86 22.23
C LEU A 246 6.41 -12.27 22.04
N GLY A 247 6.84 -13.21 22.88
CA GLY A 247 6.42 -14.60 22.81
C GLY A 247 7.09 -15.46 23.87
N TYR A 248 6.87 -16.78 23.77
CA TYR A 248 7.36 -17.78 24.71
C TYR A 248 7.97 -18.98 23.97
N LEU A 249 9.05 -19.51 24.54
CA LEU A 249 9.57 -20.82 24.19
C LEU A 249 8.96 -21.88 25.11
N SER A 250 8.68 -23.05 24.57
CA SER A 250 8.14 -24.19 25.32
C SER A 250 9.15 -24.84 26.26
N LYS A 251 10.45 -24.52 26.12
CA LYS A 251 11.55 -25.02 26.97
C LYS A 251 12.52 -23.88 27.26
N ASP A 252 13.10 -23.85 28.45
CA ASP A 252 14.24 -22.97 28.78
C ASP A 252 15.58 -23.67 28.47
N SER A 253 15.85 -23.90 27.18
CA SER A 253 17.04 -24.63 26.71
C SER A 253 18.01 -23.80 25.87
N LEU A 254 17.64 -22.55 25.53
CA LEU A 254 18.47 -21.67 24.71
C LEU A 254 19.34 -20.77 25.58
N ASP A 255 20.58 -20.55 25.15
CA ASP A 255 21.49 -19.60 25.78
C ASP A 255 21.09 -18.14 25.45
N ASP A 256 21.60 -17.20 26.27
CA ASP A 256 21.26 -15.78 26.14
C ASP A 256 21.69 -15.20 24.78
N ASP A 257 22.79 -15.69 24.20
CA ASP A 257 23.27 -15.30 22.87
C ASP A 257 22.26 -15.68 21.77
N THR A 258 21.65 -16.87 21.85
CA THR A 258 20.62 -17.29 20.91
C THR A 258 19.32 -16.51 21.09
N ILE A 259 18.94 -16.23 22.34
CA ILE A 259 17.79 -15.37 22.65
C ILE A 259 17.97 -13.98 22.04
N GLU A 260 19.16 -13.38 22.18
CA GLU A 260 19.46 -12.05 21.60
C GLU A 260 19.38 -12.09 20.07
N LYS A 261 19.84 -13.17 19.42
CA LYS A 261 19.69 -13.37 17.96
C LYS A 261 18.23 -13.44 17.53
N ILE A 262 17.36 -14.11 18.31
CA ILE A 262 15.91 -14.16 18.06
C ILE A 262 15.30 -12.77 18.21
N GLN A 263 15.60 -12.05 19.29
CA GLN A 263 15.10 -10.69 19.54
C GLN A 263 15.45 -9.72 18.39
N LYS A 264 16.66 -9.83 17.82
CA LYS A 264 17.11 -9.02 16.67
C LYS A 264 16.32 -9.28 15.37
N GLN A 265 15.47 -10.31 15.31
CA GLN A 265 14.59 -10.58 14.16
C GLN A 265 13.24 -9.86 14.24
N PHE A 266 12.94 -9.21 15.37
CA PHE A 266 11.81 -8.30 15.53
C PHE A 266 12.33 -6.88 15.28
N LEU A 267 11.85 -6.24 14.21
CA LEU A 267 12.27 -4.89 13.85
C LEU A 267 11.20 -3.88 14.25
N PHE A 268 11.62 -2.93 15.06
CA PHE A 268 10.79 -1.84 15.56
C PHE A 268 11.12 -0.53 14.83
N THR A 269 10.12 0.30 14.64
CA THR A 269 10.25 1.62 14.04
C THR A 269 9.42 2.65 14.81
N GLU A 270 9.80 3.93 14.73
CA GLU A 270 9.04 5.02 15.36
C GLU A 270 7.69 5.28 14.68
N THR A 271 7.60 5.00 13.38
CA THR A 271 6.40 5.16 12.56
C THR A 271 6.06 3.86 11.85
N ARG A 272 4.77 3.65 11.56
CA ARG A 272 4.33 2.50 10.75
C ARG A 272 4.70 2.71 9.30
N ILE A 273 5.32 1.72 8.67
CA ILE A 273 5.90 1.85 7.31
C ILE A 273 5.37 0.77 6.36
N SER A 274 4.90 -0.36 6.88
CA SER A 274 4.67 -1.57 6.09
C SER A 274 3.41 -1.50 5.24
N ASP A 275 3.65 -1.29 3.95
CA ASP A 275 2.69 -1.50 2.87
C ASP A 275 2.47 -3.00 2.57
N GLU A 276 3.07 -3.92 3.34
CA GLU A 276 2.96 -5.39 3.19
C GLU A 276 1.97 -6.02 4.19
N ASP A 277 1.20 -5.21 4.93
CA ASP A 277 0.15 -5.69 5.84
C ASP A 277 -1.25 -5.32 5.30
N TYR A 278 -2.10 -6.32 5.07
CA TYR A 278 -3.47 -6.11 4.58
C TYR A 278 -4.28 -5.15 5.48
N LYS A 279 -4.00 -5.13 6.79
CA LYS A 279 -4.65 -4.24 7.76
C LYS A 279 -4.42 -2.76 7.44
N VAL A 280 -3.28 -2.42 6.82
CA VAL A 280 -3.00 -1.05 6.37
C VAL A 280 -3.91 -0.65 5.22
N GLY A 281 -4.18 -1.58 4.30
CA GLY A 281 -5.13 -1.38 3.21
C GLY A 281 -6.56 -1.19 3.69
N LEU A 282 -7.04 -2.09 4.57
CA LEU A 282 -8.35 -1.96 5.22
C LEU A 282 -8.49 -0.64 5.96
N ARG A 283 -7.45 -0.23 6.71
CA ARG A 283 -7.43 1.05 7.40
C ARG A 283 -7.52 2.24 6.46
N LYS A 284 -6.75 2.25 5.36
CA LYS A 284 -6.81 3.32 4.35
C LYS A 284 -8.25 3.46 3.82
N ILE A 285 -8.93 2.36 3.51
CA ILE A 285 -10.32 2.37 3.04
C ILE A 285 -11.29 2.91 4.12
N ALA A 286 -11.18 2.41 5.35
CA ALA A 286 -12.03 2.83 6.47
C ALA A 286 -11.84 4.32 6.81
N GLU A 287 -10.60 4.80 6.80
CA GLU A 287 -10.26 6.20 7.04
C GLU A 287 -10.81 7.13 5.93
N ILE A 288 -10.74 6.71 4.67
CA ILE A 288 -11.32 7.45 3.55
C ILE A 288 -12.84 7.59 3.74
N ALA A 289 -13.50 6.49 4.11
CA ALA A 289 -14.94 6.49 4.35
C ALA A 289 -15.34 7.39 5.53
N ALA A 290 -14.65 7.27 6.66
CA ALA A 290 -14.87 8.11 7.84
C ALA A 290 -14.65 9.60 7.52
N ARG A 291 -13.65 9.93 6.69
CA ARG A 291 -13.43 11.31 6.25
C ARG A 291 -14.54 11.81 5.34
N ALA A 292 -15.04 10.97 4.43
CA ALA A 292 -16.16 11.32 3.56
C ALA A 292 -17.43 11.63 4.40
N LEU A 293 -17.64 10.91 5.50
CA LEU A 293 -18.74 11.13 6.45
C LEU A 293 -18.50 12.30 7.43
N SER A 294 -17.30 12.89 7.45
CA SER A 294 -17.00 13.97 8.38
C SER A 294 -17.84 15.23 8.07
N PRO A 295 -18.20 16.05 9.09
CA PRO A 295 -19.05 17.23 8.90
C PRO A 295 -18.53 18.25 7.88
N GLY A 296 -17.21 18.29 7.64
CA GLY A 296 -16.59 19.20 6.68
C GLY A 296 -16.65 18.74 5.22
N ILE A 297 -16.91 17.47 4.95
CA ILE A 297 -16.98 16.89 3.59
C ILE A 297 -18.41 16.48 3.25
N ASN A 298 -19.03 15.67 4.11
CA ASN A 298 -20.42 15.19 3.98
C ASN A 298 -20.73 14.57 2.61
N ASP A 299 -19.92 13.59 2.18
CA ASP A 299 -20.06 12.84 0.93
C ASP A 299 -20.43 11.36 1.21
N PRO A 300 -21.74 11.07 1.39
CA PRO A 300 -22.20 9.71 1.70
C PRO A 300 -21.99 8.72 0.55
N ASN A 301 -21.96 9.15 -0.71
CA ASN A 301 -21.77 8.23 -1.85
C ASN A 301 -20.36 7.63 -1.85
N THR A 302 -19.36 8.47 -1.58
CA THR A 302 -17.96 8.05 -1.40
C THR A 302 -17.82 7.07 -0.24
N ALA A 303 -18.50 7.34 0.88
CA ALA A 303 -18.52 6.44 2.03
C ALA A 303 -19.18 5.10 1.70
N ILE A 304 -20.33 5.09 1.04
CA ILE A 304 -21.03 3.88 0.58
C ILE A 304 -20.12 3.02 -0.32
N HIS A 305 -19.39 3.66 -1.24
CA HIS A 305 -18.46 2.93 -2.11
C HIS A 305 -17.32 2.28 -1.31
N CYS A 306 -16.72 2.99 -0.36
CA CYS A 306 -15.73 2.42 0.55
C CYS A 306 -16.29 1.28 1.40
N THR A 307 -17.47 1.45 1.99
CA THR A 307 -18.12 0.43 2.82
C THR A 307 -18.31 -0.87 2.04
N ARG A 308 -18.77 -0.79 0.78
CA ARG A 308 -18.91 -1.96 -0.09
C ARG A 308 -17.58 -2.66 -0.34
N LYS A 309 -16.54 -1.90 -0.72
CA LYS A 309 -15.20 -2.46 -0.97
C LYS A 309 -14.61 -3.09 0.30
N LEU A 310 -14.73 -2.42 1.44
CA LEU A 310 -14.29 -2.95 2.73
C LEU A 310 -15.03 -4.24 3.08
N SER A 311 -16.33 -4.30 2.85
CA SER A 311 -17.15 -5.48 3.14
C SER A 311 -16.77 -6.69 2.28
N ILE A 312 -16.44 -6.49 1.00
CA ILE A 312 -15.93 -7.56 0.12
C ILE A 312 -14.60 -8.11 0.67
N LEU A 313 -13.67 -7.24 1.07
CA LEU A 313 -12.38 -7.69 1.62
C LEU A 313 -12.56 -8.44 2.95
N LEU A 314 -13.47 -7.96 3.80
CA LEU A 314 -13.79 -8.62 5.08
C LEU A 314 -14.52 -9.95 4.87
N SER A 315 -15.30 -10.10 3.80
CA SER A 315 -16.01 -11.36 3.49
C SER A 315 -15.03 -12.48 3.16
N HIS A 316 -13.91 -12.17 2.49
CA HIS A 316 -12.83 -13.14 2.26
C HIS A 316 -12.22 -13.63 3.58
N LEU A 317 -11.96 -12.74 4.53
CA LEU A 317 -11.46 -13.10 5.85
C LEU A 317 -12.47 -13.92 6.68
N ALA A 318 -13.77 -13.71 6.46
CA ALA A 318 -14.84 -14.38 7.20
C ALA A 318 -14.97 -15.88 6.88
N LYS A 319 -14.42 -16.33 5.73
CA LYS A 319 -14.43 -17.73 5.31
C LYS A 319 -13.63 -18.65 6.24
N VAL A 320 -12.69 -18.09 7.01
CA VAL A 320 -11.70 -18.85 7.78
C VAL A 320 -11.82 -18.55 9.28
N ASP A 321 -12.04 -19.60 10.07
CA ASP A 321 -12.14 -19.50 11.54
C ASP A 321 -10.80 -19.32 12.24
N SER A 322 -9.76 -19.91 11.67
CA SER A 322 -8.43 -19.87 12.26
C SER A 322 -7.76 -18.53 12.00
N ASN A 323 -7.03 -18.04 12.99
CA ASN A 323 -6.06 -16.95 12.89
C ASN A 323 -4.69 -17.43 13.35
N HIS A 324 -4.47 -18.75 13.40
CA HIS A 324 -3.22 -19.35 13.79
C HIS A 324 -2.38 -19.63 12.55
N HIS A 325 -1.07 -19.49 12.75
CA HIS A 325 -0.06 -19.82 11.76
C HIS A 325 0.90 -20.81 12.39
N TYR A 326 1.20 -21.86 11.63
CA TYR A 326 2.13 -22.90 12.04
C TYR A 326 3.22 -23.05 10.99
N ILE A 327 4.48 -22.99 11.44
CA ILE A 327 5.63 -23.19 10.57
C ILE A 327 6.50 -24.27 11.17
N LYS A 328 6.56 -25.39 10.44
CA LYS A 328 7.48 -26.49 10.74
C LYS A 328 8.89 -26.15 10.23
N THR A 329 9.88 -26.35 11.09
CA THR A 329 11.28 -26.29 10.66
C THR A 329 11.71 -27.60 10.01
N ASP A 330 12.85 -27.61 9.32
CA ASP A 330 13.38 -28.83 8.71
C ASP A 330 13.89 -29.83 9.77
N GLY A 331 14.05 -29.36 11.01
CA GLY A 331 14.35 -30.16 12.20
C GLY A 331 13.13 -30.33 13.12
N LYS A 332 13.34 -30.26 14.44
CA LYS A 332 12.29 -30.51 15.44
C LYS A 332 11.59 -29.25 15.93
N ALA A 333 12.16 -28.08 15.65
CA ALA A 333 11.56 -26.83 16.09
C ALA A 333 10.29 -26.48 15.32
N ARG A 334 9.45 -25.70 15.98
CA ARG A 334 8.12 -25.28 15.51
C ARG A 334 7.90 -23.82 15.89
N ILE A 335 7.35 -23.03 14.97
CA ILE A 335 6.98 -21.65 15.24
C ILE A 335 5.46 -21.53 15.15
N TYR A 336 4.88 -20.91 16.18
CA TYR A 336 3.49 -20.52 16.23
C TYR A 336 3.38 -19.02 16.31
N TYR A 337 2.42 -18.47 15.59
CA TYR A 337 1.98 -17.12 15.85
C TYR A 337 0.49 -16.97 15.55
N THR A 338 -0.13 -16.02 16.22
CA THR A 338 -1.55 -15.72 16.07
C THR A 338 -1.69 -14.35 15.44
N SER A 339 -2.34 -14.28 14.28
CA SER A 339 -2.76 -13.02 13.69
C SER A 339 -4.08 -12.55 14.31
N LYS A 340 -4.55 -11.33 13.98
CA LYS A 340 -5.82 -10.84 14.53
C LYS A 340 -6.99 -11.74 14.14
N SER A 341 -7.89 -11.98 15.08
CA SER A 341 -9.11 -12.74 14.80
C SER A 341 -9.99 -11.98 13.80
N PHE A 342 -10.85 -12.71 13.08
CA PHE A 342 -11.83 -12.09 12.18
C PHE A 342 -12.68 -11.06 12.92
N LYS A 343 -13.16 -11.38 14.13
CA LYS A 343 -13.92 -10.47 14.99
C LYS A 343 -13.20 -9.15 15.24
N ASP A 344 -11.92 -9.21 15.62
CA ASP A 344 -11.15 -8.00 15.92
C ASP A 344 -10.96 -7.13 14.67
N VAL A 345 -10.68 -7.76 13.53
CA VAL A 345 -10.51 -7.07 12.25
C VAL A 345 -11.83 -6.43 11.80
N LEU A 346 -12.94 -7.17 11.88
CA LEU A 346 -14.27 -6.68 11.51
C LEU A 346 -14.65 -5.45 12.34
N ILE A 347 -14.53 -5.55 13.67
CA ILE A 347 -14.86 -4.44 14.57
C ILE A 347 -13.94 -3.25 14.32
N GLU A 348 -12.63 -3.47 14.25
CA GLU A 348 -11.65 -2.38 14.09
C GLU A 348 -11.93 -1.52 12.85
N PHE A 349 -12.25 -2.14 11.72
CA PHE A 349 -12.39 -1.41 10.45
C PHE A 349 -13.82 -0.97 10.14
N MET A 350 -14.85 -1.61 10.71
CA MET A 350 -16.23 -1.16 10.56
C MET A 350 -16.63 -0.10 11.59
N HIS A 351 -16.02 -0.08 12.77
CA HIS A 351 -16.42 0.83 13.85
C HIS A 351 -16.46 2.32 13.44
N PRO A 352 -15.47 2.88 12.72
CA PRO A 352 -15.55 4.27 12.25
C PRO A 352 -16.78 4.55 11.37
N LEU A 353 -17.18 3.58 10.54
CA LEU A 353 -18.37 3.69 9.69
C LEU A 353 -19.65 3.71 10.54
N PHE A 354 -19.69 2.92 11.60
CA PHE A 354 -20.83 2.89 12.52
C PHE A 354 -20.96 4.23 13.23
N THR A 355 -19.86 4.77 13.75
CA THR A 355 -19.86 6.04 14.46
C THR A 355 -20.28 7.19 13.54
N TYR A 356 -19.59 7.38 12.42
CA TYR A 356 -19.79 8.56 11.56
C TYR A 356 -20.95 8.43 10.58
N GLY A 357 -21.39 7.21 10.25
CA GLY A 357 -22.46 6.95 9.30
C GLY A 357 -23.86 6.83 9.92
N SER A 358 -23.94 6.82 11.25
CA SER A 358 -25.17 6.55 12.02
C SER A 358 -26.34 7.52 11.79
N SER A 359 -26.11 8.68 11.17
CA SER A 359 -27.12 9.70 10.90
C SER A 359 -27.64 9.70 9.45
N ASP A 360 -27.05 8.91 8.55
CA ASP A 360 -27.44 8.83 7.14
C ASP A 360 -28.01 7.43 6.81
N ALA A 361 -29.30 7.36 6.51
CA ALA A 361 -30.00 6.09 6.27
C ALA A 361 -29.44 5.31 5.07
N SER A 362 -28.89 6.00 4.06
CA SER A 362 -28.28 5.35 2.88
C SER A 362 -26.95 4.70 3.24
N VAL A 363 -26.17 5.35 4.11
CA VAL A 363 -24.90 4.81 4.64
C VAL A 363 -25.18 3.63 5.57
N VAL A 364 -26.15 3.76 6.48
CA VAL A 364 -26.59 2.68 7.37
C VAL A 364 -27.06 1.47 6.56
N ARG A 365 -27.87 1.69 5.53
CA ARG A 365 -28.25 0.64 4.58
C ARG A 365 -27.03 -0.04 3.95
N ALA A 366 -26.06 0.73 3.47
CA ALA A 366 -24.85 0.16 2.87
C ALA A 366 -24.01 -0.66 3.87
N ILE A 367 -23.98 -0.25 5.13
CA ILE A 367 -23.35 -1.01 6.22
C ILE A 367 -24.04 -2.37 6.41
N PHE A 368 -25.37 -2.39 6.53
CA PHE A 368 -26.11 -3.65 6.67
C PHE A 368 -25.96 -4.53 5.42
N GLN A 369 -25.99 -3.97 4.21
CA GLN A 369 -25.69 -4.72 2.99
C GLN A 369 -24.28 -5.33 3.04
N GLY A 370 -23.31 -4.57 3.55
CA GLY A 370 -21.95 -5.04 3.77
C GLY A 370 -21.88 -6.22 4.73
N LEU A 371 -22.53 -6.11 5.90
CA LEU A 371 -22.61 -7.19 6.88
C LEU A 371 -23.30 -8.43 6.32
N LEU A 372 -24.35 -8.27 5.52
CA LEU A 372 -25.00 -9.39 4.83
C LEU A 372 -24.04 -10.10 3.87
N ILE A 373 -23.31 -9.36 3.04
CA ILE A 373 -22.29 -9.92 2.13
C ILE A 373 -21.24 -10.73 2.91
N ILE A 374 -20.78 -10.19 4.04
CA ILE A 374 -19.79 -10.86 4.89
C ILE A 374 -20.39 -12.17 5.45
N LYS A 375 -21.62 -12.12 5.98
CA LYS A 375 -22.32 -13.29 6.55
C LYS A 375 -22.49 -14.41 5.53
N LEU A 376 -22.90 -14.10 4.30
CA LEU A 376 -23.17 -15.09 3.25
C LEU A 376 -21.95 -15.96 2.93
N THR A 377 -20.75 -15.43 3.10
CA THR A 377 -19.49 -16.16 2.86
C THR A 377 -18.80 -16.64 4.13
N ALA A 378 -19.33 -16.30 5.30
CA ALA A 378 -18.69 -16.60 6.57
C ALA A 378 -18.85 -18.09 6.92
N SER A 379 -17.85 -18.64 7.60
CA SER A 379 -18.00 -19.89 8.35
C SER A 379 -19.10 -19.76 9.42
N ASP A 380 -19.66 -20.88 9.89
CA ASP A 380 -20.77 -20.85 10.86
C ASP A 380 -20.43 -20.05 12.13
N LYS A 381 -19.19 -20.21 12.63
CA LYS A 381 -18.71 -19.45 13.79
C LYS A 381 -18.60 -17.95 13.48
N ASN A 382 -18.12 -17.57 12.29
CA ASN A 382 -18.01 -16.16 11.92
C ASN A 382 -19.37 -15.54 11.55
N LYS A 383 -20.38 -16.34 11.13
CA LYS A 383 -21.77 -15.86 10.97
C LYS A 383 -22.32 -15.31 12.28
N GLU A 384 -22.10 -15.99 13.40
CA GLU A 384 -22.51 -15.51 14.73
C GLU A 384 -21.84 -14.17 15.08
N VAL A 385 -20.55 -14.01 14.76
CA VAL A 385 -19.82 -12.75 14.98
C VAL A 385 -20.48 -11.60 14.20
N VAL A 386 -20.86 -11.83 12.94
CA VAL A 386 -21.51 -10.83 12.10
C VAL A 386 -22.91 -10.50 12.60
N MET A 387 -23.70 -11.50 12.99
CA MET A 387 -25.05 -11.31 13.52
C MET A 387 -25.04 -10.49 14.82
N ASN A 388 -24.15 -10.82 15.76
CA ASN A 388 -24.00 -10.06 17.00
C ASN A 388 -23.62 -8.59 16.74
N LEU A 389 -22.74 -8.34 15.76
CA LEU A 389 -22.35 -6.98 15.40
C LEU A 389 -23.49 -6.20 14.71
N ALA A 390 -24.28 -6.87 13.87
CA ALA A 390 -25.43 -6.28 13.21
C ALA A 390 -26.53 -5.91 14.22
N GLU A 391 -26.77 -6.76 15.21
CA GLU A 391 -27.72 -6.49 16.30
C GLU A 391 -27.27 -5.28 17.15
N ASP A 392 -26.01 -5.28 17.61
CA ASP A 392 -25.44 -4.16 18.37
C ASP A 392 -25.56 -2.83 17.59
N PHE A 393 -25.22 -2.84 16.31
CA PHE A 393 -25.33 -1.65 15.47
C PHE A 393 -26.78 -1.21 15.24
N TYR A 394 -27.71 -2.16 15.02
CA TYR A 394 -29.14 -1.85 14.86
C TYR A 394 -29.70 -1.15 16.09
N GLN A 395 -29.42 -1.69 17.29
CA GLN A 395 -29.85 -1.10 18.56
C GLN A 395 -29.26 0.31 18.76
N SER A 396 -28.03 0.54 18.30
CA SER A 396 -27.40 1.86 18.40
C SER A 396 -27.96 2.90 17.43
N VAL A 397 -28.59 2.50 16.31
CA VAL A 397 -28.91 3.41 15.19
C VAL A 397 -30.40 3.59 14.93
N ALA A 398 -31.25 2.63 15.34
CA ALA A 398 -32.68 2.67 15.06
C ALA A 398 -33.34 3.97 15.57
N ASP A 399 -32.97 4.41 16.78
CA ASP A 399 -33.54 5.60 17.42
C ASP A 399 -33.15 6.92 16.74
N ASN A 400 -32.14 6.91 15.86
CA ASN A 400 -31.72 8.11 15.14
C ASN A 400 -32.72 8.50 14.03
N PHE A 401 -33.53 7.56 13.53
CA PHE A 401 -34.41 7.77 12.38
C PHE A 401 -35.88 7.80 12.80
N LYS A 402 -36.52 8.96 12.64
CA LYS A 402 -37.94 9.15 12.97
C LYS A 402 -38.90 8.82 11.83
N ARG A 403 -38.40 8.82 10.59
CA ARG A 403 -39.23 8.54 9.41
C ARG A 403 -39.23 7.04 9.15
N GLU A 404 -40.41 6.46 9.03
CA GLU A 404 -40.60 5.04 8.70
C GLU A 404 -39.90 4.66 7.38
N ALA A 405 -39.90 5.57 6.40
CA ALA A 405 -39.21 5.39 5.13
C ALA A 405 -37.67 5.28 5.26
N ASP A 406 -37.06 5.90 6.28
CA ASP A 406 -35.62 5.79 6.51
C ASP A 406 -35.29 4.46 7.20
N LEU A 407 -36.13 4.03 8.14
CA LEU A 407 -35.99 2.75 8.84
C LEU A 407 -36.16 1.56 7.87
N SER A 408 -37.14 1.64 6.97
CA SER A 408 -37.42 0.56 6.01
C SER A 408 -36.27 0.31 5.03
N LEU A 409 -35.41 1.31 4.75
CA LEU A 409 -34.25 1.16 3.87
C LEU A 409 -33.27 0.07 4.32
N PHE A 410 -33.15 -0.16 5.63
CA PHE A 410 -32.18 -1.10 6.18
C PHE A 410 -32.78 -2.18 7.07
N MET A 411 -34.02 -2.00 7.55
CA MET A 411 -34.69 -2.98 8.40
C MET A 411 -34.89 -4.33 7.72
N GLU A 412 -35.24 -4.35 6.42
CA GLU A 412 -35.38 -5.60 5.67
C GLU A 412 -34.07 -6.39 5.62
N ILE A 413 -32.96 -5.69 5.35
CA ILE A 413 -31.62 -6.29 5.26
C ILE A 413 -31.16 -6.78 6.64
N TYR A 414 -31.44 -6.01 7.70
CA TYR A 414 -31.17 -6.44 9.07
C TYR A 414 -31.92 -7.74 9.41
N GLN A 415 -33.21 -7.82 9.09
CA GLN A 415 -34.00 -9.04 9.30
C GLN A 415 -33.46 -10.24 8.49
N GLU A 416 -32.96 -10.00 7.28
CA GLU A 416 -32.31 -11.02 6.47
C GLU A 416 -31.01 -11.56 7.12
N ILE A 417 -30.20 -10.66 7.69
CA ILE A 417 -29.01 -11.06 8.47
C ILE A 417 -29.43 -11.94 9.65
N MET A 418 -30.48 -11.58 10.38
CA MET A 418 -30.89 -12.31 11.59
C MET A 418 -31.60 -13.65 11.31
N THR A 419 -32.41 -13.72 10.26
CA THR A 419 -33.28 -14.89 10.00
C THR A 419 -32.74 -15.86 8.95
N GLY A 420 -31.59 -15.57 8.34
CA GLY A 420 -31.04 -16.32 7.22
C GLY A 420 -31.57 -15.82 5.88
N SER A 421 -30.69 -15.69 4.88
CA SER A 421 -31.07 -15.20 3.55
C SER A 421 -32.05 -16.17 2.87
N LYS A 422 -32.79 -15.70 1.86
CA LYS A 422 -33.64 -16.59 1.05
C LYS A 422 -32.82 -17.71 0.41
N GLU A 423 -31.60 -17.40 -0.05
CA GLU A 423 -30.66 -18.37 -0.62
C GLU A 423 -30.19 -19.41 0.41
N GLU A 424 -29.87 -19.02 1.66
CA GLU A 424 -29.53 -19.97 2.73
C GLU A 424 -30.68 -20.94 3.03
N LYS A 425 -31.94 -20.48 2.89
CA LYS A 425 -33.13 -21.30 3.09
C LYS A 425 -33.44 -22.20 1.90
N GLU A 426 -33.06 -21.81 0.68
CA GLU A 426 -33.20 -22.62 -0.53
C GLU A 426 -32.12 -23.71 -0.59
N ILE A 427 -30.85 -23.38 -0.31
CA ILE A 427 -29.75 -24.36 -0.25
C ILE A 427 -30.00 -25.39 0.85
N ALA A 428 -30.37 -24.96 2.06
CA ALA A 428 -30.68 -25.89 3.15
C ALA A 428 -31.95 -26.74 2.89
N LYS A 429 -32.77 -26.38 1.92
CA LYS A 429 -33.92 -27.15 1.48
C LYS A 429 -33.51 -28.18 0.42
N GLU A 430 -32.64 -27.80 -0.52
CA GLU A 430 -32.04 -28.71 -1.52
C GLU A 430 -31.20 -29.80 -0.85
N GLU A 431 -30.31 -29.45 0.09
CA GLU A 431 -29.48 -30.43 0.83
C GLU A 431 -30.34 -31.44 1.63
N LYS A 432 -31.46 -31.00 2.21
CA LYS A 432 -32.42 -31.87 2.91
C LYS A 432 -33.28 -32.73 1.99
N GLU A 433 -33.43 -32.34 0.73
CA GLU A 433 -34.11 -33.14 -0.29
C GLU A 433 -33.16 -34.21 -0.83
N GLU A 434 -31.87 -33.90 -1.02
CA GLU A 434 -30.82 -34.85 -1.38
C GLU A 434 -30.57 -35.92 -0.29
N GLU A 435 -30.45 -35.54 0.99
CA GLU A 435 -30.30 -36.52 2.09
C GLU A 435 -31.49 -37.49 2.19
N LYS A 436 -32.70 -37.04 1.85
CA LYS A 436 -33.91 -37.89 1.84
C LYS A 436 -34.01 -38.79 0.62
N GLU A 437 -33.32 -38.47 -0.46
CA GLU A 437 -33.20 -39.33 -1.63
C GLU A 437 -32.10 -40.39 -1.43
N GLU A 438 -31.05 -40.10 -0.66
CA GLU A 438 -30.02 -41.08 -0.30
C GLU A 438 -30.47 -42.08 0.79
N GLU A 439 -31.45 -41.73 1.62
CA GLU A 439 -32.04 -42.64 2.64
C GLU A 439 -33.16 -43.56 2.11
N LYS A 440 -33.51 -43.49 0.82
CA LYS A 440 -34.51 -44.36 0.16
C LYS A 440 -33.87 -45.37 -0.78
#